data_AF-A0A0W0YLH0-F1
#
_entry.id   AF-A0A0W0YLH0-F1
#
_cell.length_a   1.000
_cell.length_b   1.000
_cell.length_c   1.000
_cell.angle_alpha   90.00
_cell.angle_beta   90.00
_cell.angle_gamma   90.00
#
_symmetry.space_group_name_H-M   'P 1'
#
loop_
_entity.id
_entity.type
_entity.pdbx_description
1 polymer ?
#
loop_
_entity_poly.entity_id
_entity_poly.type
_entity_poly.pdbx_seq_one_letter_code
_entity_poly.pdbx_strand_id
1 'polypeptide(L)'
;MANSFFSRVGNTWDEFYYSNLRDKYSNAIPVPSKNYTRPIESIDDFATLAVRPIEKPLWLAVNTLSFLLKAVLYAAASIVLAPCALGLLLIAPNSELCEKTCASFKVAAANTIVAAGMSAVALLSAVISLIFNPVLLASRVAATALDHVNSATEACFGVTIARL
;
A
#
# COMPACT_ATOMS: atom_id res chain seq x y z
N MET A 1 28.81 -6.69 -18.05
CA MET A 1 28.40 -7.66 -17.01
C MET A 1 26.89 -7.74 -17.06
N ALA A 2 26.32 -8.84 -17.57
CA ALA A 2 24.88 -8.94 -17.80
C ALA A 2 24.16 -9.03 -16.44
N ASN A 3 23.40 -7.99 -16.07
CA ASN A 3 22.56 -8.04 -14.87
C ASN A 3 21.60 -9.23 -15.01
N SER A 4 21.77 -10.23 -14.13
CA SER A 4 20.93 -11.42 -14.11
C SER A 4 19.47 -11.04 -13.88
N PHE A 5 18.54 -11.90 -14.34
CA PHE A 5 17.10 -11.66 -14.17
C PHE A 5 16.74 -11.34 -12.71
N PHE A 6 17.26 -12.12 -11.77
CA PHE A 6 17.02 -11.93 -10.34
C PHE A 6 17.65 -10.65 -9.78
N SER A 7 18.85 -10.27 -10.22
CA SER A 7 19.44 -8.98 -9.86
C SER A 7 18.57 -7.83 -10.34
N ARG A 8 17.92 -7.97 -11.50
CA ARG A 8 17.02 -6.96 -12.02
C ARG A 8 15.72 -6.86 -11.24
N VAL A 9 15.13 -8.00 -10.86
CA VAL A 9 13.97 -8.04 -9.95
C VAL A 9 14.31 -7.34 -8.63
N GLY A 10 15.47 -7.64 -8.04
CA GLY A 10 15.94 -7.00 -6.81
C GLY A 10 16.11 -5.49 -6.96
N ASN A 11 16.81 -5.02 -7.99
CA ASN A 11 17.03 -3.58 -8.20
C ASN A 11 15.72 -2.82 -8.43
N THR A 12 14.79 -3.36 -9.22
CA THR A 12 13.49 -2.74 -9.45
C THR A 12 12.66 -2.73 -8.17
N TRP A 13 12.71 -3.80 -7.38
CA TRP A 13 12.06 -3.85 -6.07
C TRP A 13 12.61 -2.78 -5.12
N ASP A 14 13.94 -2.66 -5.05
CA ASP A 14 14.62 -1.67 -4.21
C ASP A 14 14.30 -0.24 -4.67
N GLU A 15 14.26 0.04 -5.97
CA GLU A 15 13.85 1.34 -6.51
C GLU A 15 12.44 1.73 -6.03
N PHE A 16 11.50 0.79 -6.07
CA PHE A 16 10.16 1.01 -5.51
C PHE A 16 10.22 1.18 -3.98
N TYR A 17 11.03 0.39 -3.28
CA TYR A 17 11.18 0.47 -1.83
C TYR A 17 11.74 1.83 -1.37
N TYR A 18 12.80 2.32 -2.01
CA TYR A 18 13.45 3.60 -1.73
C TYR A 18 12.64 4.82 -2.19
N SER A 19 11.60 4.66 -3.01
CA SER A 19 10.70 5.74 -3.43
C SER A 19 9.72 6.23 -2.34
N ASN A 20 10.00 5.94 -1.06
CA ASN A 20 9.16 6.24 0.12
C ASN A 20 7.77 5.59 0.07
N LEU A 21 7.56 4.55 -0.77
CA LEU A 21 6.29 3.82 -0.80
C LEU A 21 6.03 3.13 0.54
N ARG A 22 7.05 2.51 1.14
CA ARG A 22 6.89 1.86 2.45
C ARG A 22 6.35 2.84 3.51
N ASP A 23 6.89 4.04 3.58
CA ASP A 23 6.47 5.04 4.55
C ASP A 23 5.08 5.60 4.24
N LYS A 24 4.72 5.76 2.97
CA LYS A 24 3.37 6.19 2.58
C LYS A 24 2.32 5.13 2.91
N TYR A 25 2.65 3.86 2.70
CA TYR A 25 1.76 2.74 3.00
C TYR A 25 1.64 2.47 4.50
N SER A 26 2.74 2.55 5.24
CA SER A 26 2.74 2.43 6.69
C SER A 26 1.98 3.58 7.37
N ASN A 27 2.04 4.80 6.83
CA ASN A 27 1.25 5.94 7.35
C ASN A 27 -0.25 5.82 7.03
N ALA A 28 -0.61 5.09 5.98
CA ALA A 28 -2.02 4.87 5.60
C ALA A 28 -2.67 3.73 6.41
N ILE A 29 -1.86 2.86 7.01
CA ILE A 29 -2.29 1.82 7.95
C ILE A 29 -2.21 2.41 9.36
N PRO A 30 -3.31 2.46 10.11
CA PRO A 30 -3.22 2.94 11.48
C PRO A 30 -2.48 1.93 12.38
N VAL A 31 -1.51 2.42 13.17
CA VAL A 31 -0.65 1.60 14.05
C VAL A 31 -1.18 1.60 15.49
N PRO A 32 -1.47 0.42 16.11
CA PRO A 32 -1.85 0.28 17.53
C PRO A 32 -1.06 1.22 18.45
N SER A 33 -1.74 2.23 19.02
CA SER A 33 -1.12 3.22 19.91
C SER A 33 -1.99 3.47 21.15
N LYS A 34 -1.36 3.78 22.28
CA LYS A 34 -2.06 4.13 23.53
C LYS A 34 -2.96 5.37 23.37
N ASN A 35 -2.74 6.18 22.35
CA ASN A 35 -3.55 7.37 22.07
C ASN A 35 -4.94 7.02 21.49
N TYR A 36 -5.24 5.75 21.21
CA TYR A 36 -6.53 5.34 20.62
C TYR A 36 -7.73 5.33 21.58
N THR A 37 -7.47 5.47 22.87
CA THR A 37 -8.49 5.70 23.89
C THR A 37 -8.57 7.16 24.30
N ARG A 38 -7.82 8.08 23.66
CA ARG A 38 -7.97 9.50 24.00
C ARG A 38 -9.31 10.04 23.47
N PRO A 39 -10.03 10.83 24.28
CA PRO A 39 -11.23 11.52 23.82
C PRO A 39 -10.89 12.52 22.70
N ILE A 40 -11.93 12.92 21.97
CA ILE A 40 -11.83 13.91 20.89
C ILE A 40 -12.02 15.29 21.51
N GLU A 41 -10.96 16.10 21.47
CA GLU A 41 -10.91 17.41 22.14
C GLU A 41 -11.36 18.56 21.22
N SER A 42 -11.41 18.35 19.88
CA SER A 42 -11.76 19.39 18.91
C SER A 42 -12.56 18.88 17.70
N ILE A 43 -13.26 19.80 17.02
CA ILE A 43 -14.00 19.52 15.78
C ILE A 43 -13.03 19.18 14.64
N ASP A 44 -11.84 19.80 14.60
CA ASP A 44 -10.81 19.53 13.60
C ASP A 44 -10.22 18.12 13.75
N ASP A 45 -10.06 17.65 14.99
CA ASP A 45 -9.66 16.28 15.28
C ASP A 45 -10.73 15.30 14.79
N PHE A 46 -12.01 15.57 15.07
CA PHE A 46 -13.11 14.75 14.58
C PHE A 46 -13.14 14.68 13.05
N ALA A 47 -13.04 15.83 12.37
CA ALA A 47 -13.03 15.91 10.91
C ALA A 47 -11.87 15.10 10.33
N THR A 48 -10.68 15.23 10.91
CA THR A 48 -9.49 14.45 10.49
C THR A 48 -9.68 12.95 10.72
N LEU A 49 -10.27 12.56 11.85
CA LEU A 49 -10.59 11.17 12.19
C LEU A 49 -11.69 10.58 11.30
N ALA A 50 -12.67 11.39 10.87
CA ALA A 50 -13.78 10.97 10.01
C ALA A 50 -13.40 10.87 8.52
N VAL A 51 -12.48 11.73 8.06
CA VAL A 51 -12.02 11.74 6.66
C VAL A 51 -10.99 10.64 6.39
N ARG A 52 -10.10 10.34 7.35
CA ARG A 52 -9.06 9.30 7.20
C ARG A 52 -9.55 7.91 6.75
N PRO A 53 -10.64 7.34 7.32
CA PRO A 53 -11.22 6.08 6.91
C PRO A 53 -11.69 6.04 5.45
N ILE A 54 -11.86 7.20 4.82
CA ILE A 54 -12.31 7.32 3.42
C ILE A 54 -11.09 7.62 2.53
N GLU A 55 -10.31 8.64 2.88
CA GLU A 55 -9.18 9.12 2.07
C GLU A 55 -8.08 8.06 1.92
N LYS A 56 -7.69 7.40 3.02
CA LYS A 56 -6.54 6.47 3.03
C LYS A 56 -6.80 5.18 2.23
N PRO A 57 -7.89 4.44 2.44
CA PRO A 57 -8.16 3.25 1.63
C PRO A 57 -8.45 3.60 0.17
N LEU A 58 -9.07 4.75 -0.13
CA LEU A 58 -9.28 5.20 -1.51
C LEU A 58 -7.94 5.48 -2.22
N TRP A 59 -7.03 6.19 -1.57
CA TRP A 59 -5.68 6.44 -2.09
C TRP A 59 -4.91 5.13 -2.30
N LEU A 60 -4.99 4.19 -1.36
CA LEU A 60 -4.39 2.85 -1.48
C LEU A 60 -4.98 2.06 -2.65
N ALA A 61 -6.31 2.11 -2.86
CA ALA A 61 -6.98 1.43 -3.95
C ALA A 61 -6.57 1.98 -5.33
N VAL A 62 -6.48 3.31 -5.48
CA VAL A 62 -6.03 3.95 -6.73
C VAL A 62 -4.58 3.54 -7.07
N ASN A 63 -3.69 3.53 -6.08
CA ASN A 63 -2.32 3.07 -6.30
C ASN A 63 -2.25 1.58 -6.63
N THR A 64 -3.08 0.74 -5.98
CA THR A 64 -3.19 -0.69 -6.30
C THR A 64 -3.60 -0.91 -7.75
N LEU A 65 -4.59 -0.16 -8.24
CA LEU A 65 -5.05 -0.22 -9.62
C LEU A 65 -3.96 0.20 -10.61
N SER A 66 -3.17 1.23 -10.27
CA SER A 66 -2.03 1.68 -11.07
C SER A 66 -0.93 0.61 -11.16
N PHE A 67 -0.60 -0.05 -10.05
CA PHE A 67 0.35 -1.18 -10.07
C PHE A 67 -0.17 -2.37 -10.87
N LEU A 68 -1.46 -2.69 -10.74
CA LEU A 68 -2.10 -3.76 -11.49
C LEU A 68 -2.07 -3.45 -13.00
N LEU A 69 -2.40 -2.22 -13.40
CA LEU A 69 -2.35 -1.80 -14.80
C LEU A 69 -0.91 -1.90 -15.36
N LYS A 70 0.09 -1.46 -14.60
CA LYS A 70 1.50 -1.64 -14.97
C LYS A 70 1.86 -3.11 -15.12
N ALA A 71 1.44 -3.97 -14.19
CA ALA A 71 1.68 -5.40 -14.27
C ALA A 71 1.07 -6.01 -15.54
N VAL A 72 -0.16 -5.64 -15.89
CA VAL A 72 -0.84 -6.10 -17.12
C VAL A 72 -0.10 -5.62 -18.37
N LEU A 73 0.34 -4.36 -18.42
CA LEU A 73 1.10 -3.82 -19.55
C LEU A 73 2.45 -4.53 -19.73
N TYR A 74 3.20 -4.74 -18.65
CA TYR A 74 4.47 -5.48 -18.71
C TYR A 74 4.26 -6.96 -19.06
N ALA A 75 3.18 -7.58 -18.58
CA ALA A 75 2.81 -8.94 -18.96
C ALA A 75 2.49 -9.05 -20.45
N ALA A 76 1.68 -8.12 -20.98
CA ALA A 76 1.36 -8.07 -22.41
C ALA A 76 2.61 -7.87 -23.26
N ALA A 77 3.49 -6.94 -22.87
CA ALA A 77 4.79 -6.74 -23.53
C ALA A 77 5.65 -8.02 -23.50
N SER A 78 5.72 -8.70 -22.36
CA SER A 78 6.45 -9.96 -22.19
C SER A 78 5.89 -11.06 -23.09
N ILE A 79 4.56 -11.21 -23.18
CA ILE A 79 3.90 -12.20 -24.04
C ILE A 79 4.17 -11.93 -25.53
N VAL A 80 4.18 -10.67 -25.96
CA VAL A 80 4.50 -10.29 -27.35
C VAL A 80 5.99 -10.52 -27.66
N LEU A 81 6.87 -10.21 -26.70
CA LEU A 81 8.32 -10.37 -26.85
C LEU A 81 8.77 -11.84 -26.78
N ALA A 82 8.02 -12.72 -26.12
CA ALA A 82 8.35 -14.14 -25.97
C ALA A 82 8.52 -14.89 -27.32
N PRO A 83 7.56 -14.87 -28.26
CA PRO A 83 7.71 -15.54 -29.56
C PRO A 83 8.79 -14.87 -30.43
N CYS A 84 8.95 -13.55 -30.36
CA CYS A 84 10.02 -12.84 -31.08
C CYS A 84 11.40 -13.22 -30.56
N ALA A 85 11.57 -13.33 -29.24
CA ALA A 85 12.81 -13.78 -28.62
C ALA A 85 13.12 -15.25 -28.95
N LEU A 86 12.12 -16.14 -28.88
CA LEU A 86 12.27 -17.55 -29.21
C LEU A 86 12.63 -17.76 -30.69
N GLY A 87 11.97 -17.03 -31.60
CA GLY A 87 12.27 -17.08 -33.03
C GLY A 87 13.69 -16.59 -33.35
N LEU A 88 14.10 -15.46 -32.77
CA LEU A 88 15.46 -14.93 -32.95
C LEU A 88 16.53 -15.84 -32.35
N LEU A 89 16.25 -16.50 -31.23
CA LEU A 89 17.16 -17.46 -30.60
C LEU A 89 17.40 -18.67 -31.51
N LEU A 90 16.37 -19.16 -32.20
CA LEU A 90 16.47 -20.31 -33.10
C LEU A 90 17.11 -19.95 -34.45
N ILE A 91 16.81 -18.77 -34.98
CA ILE A 91 17.22 -18.36 -36.34
C ILE A 91 18.60 -17.69 -36.32
N ALA A 92 18.90 -16.87 -35.32
CA ALA A 92 20.10 -16.03 -35.26
C ALA A 92 20.59 -15.80 -33.82
N PRO A 93 21.06 -16.86 -33.13
CA PRO A 93 21.36 -16.83 -31.70
C PRO A 93 22.45 -15.82 -31.29
N ASN A 94 23.42 -15.56 -32.16
CA ASN A 94 24.52 -14.63 -31.91
C ASN A 94 24.29 -13.22 -32.47
N SER A 95 23.06 -12.91 -32.91
CA SER A 95 22.74 -11.58 -33.42
C SER A 95 22.54 -10.57 -32.28
N GLU A 96 22.98 -9.33 -32.51
CA GLU A 96 22.76 -8.21 -31.57
C GLU A 96 21.26 -7.96 -31.33
N LEU A 97 20.42 -8.26 -32.33
CA LEU A 97 18.95 -8.23 -32.24
C LEU A 97 18.39 -9.29 -31.29
N CYS A 98 18.92 -10.51 -31.29
CA CYS A 98 18.54 -11.56 -30.34
C CYS A 98 18.90 -11.13 -28.91
N GLU A 99 20.11 -10.62 -28.69
CA GLU A 99 20.56 -10.18 -27.37
C GLU A 99 19.68 -9.04 -26.81
N LYS A 100 19.39 -8.02 -27.63
CA LYS A 100 18.50 -6.90 -27.25
C LYS A 100 17.07 -7.35 -26.98
N THR A 101 16.52 -8.26 -27.80
CA THR A 101 15.14 -8.75 -27.64
C THR A 101 15.00 -9.61 -26.38
N CYS A 102 15.94 -10.52 -26.13
CA CYS A 102 15.98 -11.30 -24.89
C CYS A 102 16.20 -10.42 -23.65
N ALA A 103 17.03 -9.37 -23.74
CA ALA A 103 17.21 -8.42 -22.65
C ALA A 103 15.90 -7.67 -22.35
N SER A 104 15.20 -7.17 -23.36
CA SER A 104 13.91 -6.49 -23.21
C SER A 104 12.81 -7.41 -22.67
N PHE A 105 12.78 -8.68 -23.08
CA PHE A 105 11.89 -9.68 -22.50
C PHE A 105 12.16 -9.88 -21.00
N LYS A 106 13.43 -10.07 -20.61
CA LYS A 106 13.81 -10.22 -19.20
C LYS A 106 13.41 -9.00 -18.36
N VAL A 107 13.49 -7.80 -18.93
CA VAL A 107 13.02 -6.56 -18.28
C VAL A 107 11.52 -6.57 -18.07
N ALA A 108 10.76 -6.82 -19.14
CA ALA A 108 9.30 -6.84 -19.07
C ALA A 108 8.81 -7.89 -18.07
N ALA A 109 9.39 -9.09 -18.10
CA ALA A 109 9.07 -10.16 -17.16
C ALA A 109 9.42 -9.78 -15.69
N ALA A 110 10.61 -9.21 -15.44
CA ALA A 110 11.00 -8.78 -14.10
C ALA A 110 10.07 -7.68 -13.55
N ASN A 111 9.77 -6.67 -14.36
CA ASN A 111 8.86 -5.59 -13.99
C ASN A 111 7.43 -6.10 -13.74
N THR A 112 6.98 -7.12 -14.47
CA THR A 112 5.67 -7.76 -14.24
C THR A 112 5.59 -8.36 -12.84
N ILE A 113 6.59 -9.13 -12.44
CA ILE A 113 6.64 -9.79 -11.12
C ILE A 113 6.65 -8.74 -10.01
N VAL A 114 7.49 -7.72 -10.13
CA VAL A 114 7.59 -6.66 -9.13
C VAL A 114 6.28 -5.88 -9.03
N ALA A 115 5.70 -5.47 -10.16
CA ALA A 115 4.42 -4.74 -10.17
C ALA A 115 3.27 -5.58 -9.59
N ALA A 116 3.23 -6.89 -9.88
CA ALA A 116 2.25 -7.80 -9.30
C ALA A 116 2.45 -7.93 -7.77
N GLY A 117 3.68 -8.12 -7.30
CA GLY A 117 3.99 -8.15 -5.87
C GLY A 117 3.57 -6.86 -5.15
N MET A 118 3.87 -5.70 -5.74
CA MET A 118 3.46 -4.40 -5.20
C MET A 118 1.94 -4.22 -5.19
N SER A 119 1.23 -4.74 -6.20
CA SER A 119 -0.24 -4.73 -6.20
C SER A 119 -0.81 -5.55 -5.04
N ALA A 120 -0.22 -6.71 -4.71
CA ALA A 120 -0.66 -7.53 -3.59
C ALA A 120 -0.42 -6.85 -2.23
N VAL A 121 0.76 -6.25 -2.04
CA VAL A 121 1.08 -5.45 -0.84
C VAL A 121 0.10 -4.29 -0.69
N ALA A 122 -0.22 -3.62 -1.80
CA ALA A 122 -1.11 -2.48 -1.79
C ALA A 122 -2.56 -2.86 -1.47
N LEU A 123 -3.03 -3.99 -2.00
CA LEU A 123 -4.37 -4.52 -1.74
C LEU A 123 -4.50 -4.95 -0.27
N LEU A 124 -3.51 -5.67 0.28
CA LEU A 124 -3.48 -6.02 1.71
C LEU A 124 -3.50 -4.78 2.61
N SER A 125 -2.72 -3.75 2.25
CA SER A 125 -2.68 -2.48 2.98
C SER A 125 -4.03 -1.76 2.93
N ALA A 126 -4.70 -1.77 1.77
CA ALA A 126 -6.04 -1.19 1.60
C ALA A 126 -7.07 -1.89 2.49
N VAL A 127 -7.06 -3.24 2.52
CA VAL A 127 -7.98 -4.04 3.35
C VAL A 127 -7.78 -3.74 4.84
N ILE A 128 -6.53 -3.71 5.30
CA ILE A 128 -6.20 -3.39 6.70
C ILE A 128 -6.66 -1.95 7.02
N SER A 129 -6.37 -0.99 6.15
CA SER A 129 -6.79 0.42 6.33
C SER A 129 -8.32 0.55 6.41
N LEU A 130 -9.06 -0.20 5.58
CA LEU A 130 -10.52 -0.20 5.55
C LEU A 130 -11.13 -0.77 6.84
N ILE A 131 -10.51 -1.80 7.42
CA ILE A 131 -11.03 -2.45 8.63
C ILE A 131 -10.66 -1.65 9.88
N PHE A 132 -9.40 -1.23 10.01
CA PHE A 132 -8.92 -0.67 11.28
C PHE A 132 -9.24 0.82 11.45
N ASN A 133 -9.29 1.63 10.40
CA ASN A 133 -9.64 3.05 10.54
C ASN A 133 -11.02 3.31 11.17
N PRO A 134 -12.13 2.65 10.75
CA PRO A 134 -13.43 2.86 11.37
C PRO A 134 -13.50 2.33 12.81
N VAL A 135 -12.81 1.22 13.11
CA VAL A 135 -12.70 0.68 14.47
C VAL A 135 -12.05 1.70 15.42
N LEU A 136 -11.05 2.43 14.94
CA LEU A 136 -10.37 3.47 15.72
C LEU A 136 -11.22 4.72 15.93
N LEU A 137 -12.01 5.10 14.93
CA LEU A 137 -12.99 6.16 15.10
C LEU A 137 -14.01 5.78 16.17
N ALA A 138 -14.52 4.53 16.13
CA ALA A 138 -15.45 4.03 17.14
C ALA A 138 -14.85 4.02 18.56
N SER A 139 -13.59 3.59 18.73
CA SER A 139 -12.93 3.60 20.04
C SER A 139 -12.76 5.00 20.60
N ARG A 140 -12.41 5.99 19.75
CA ARG A 140 -12.28 7.39 20.15
C ARG A 140 -13.62 8.03 20.51
N VAL A 141 -14.67 7.75 19.73
CA VAL A 141 -16.03 8.22 20.05
C VAL A 141 -16.52 7.64 21.37
N ALA A 142 -16.25 6.35 21.63
CA ALA A 142 -16.58 5.72 22.91
C ALA A 142 -15.83 6.36 24.07
N ALA A 143 -14.54 6.70 23.90
CA ALA A 143 -13.76 7.42 24.90
C ALA A 143 -14.33 8.83 25.18
N THR A 144 -14.69 9.59 24.14
CA THR A 144 -15.33 10.91 24.30
C THR A 144 -16.66 10.82 25.04
N ALA A 145 -17.49 9.81 24.72
CA ALA A 145 -18.75 9.60 25.42
C ALA A 145 -18.53 9.28 26.91
N LEU A 146 -17.55 8.42 27.21
CA LEU A 146 -17.19 8.08 28.58
C LEU A 146 -16.70 9.33 29.34
N ASP A 147 -15.87 10.15 28.71
CA ASP A 147 -15.31 11.37 29.31
C ASP A 147 -16.40 12.41 29.61
N HIS A 148 -17.36 12.60 28.70
CA HIS A 148 -18.53 13.45 28.95
C HIS A 148 -19.41 12.96 30.10
N VAL A 149 -19.66 11.64 30.17
CA VAL A 149 -20.42 11.05 31.28
C VAL A 149 -19.67 11.23 32.60
N ASN A 150 -18.35 11.07 32.58
CA ASN A 150 -17.50 11.25 33.75
C ASN A 150 -17.52 12.69 34.24
N SER A 151 -17.35 13.66 33.33
CA SER A 151 -17.40 15.09 33.62
C SER A 151 -18.77 15.52 34.16
N ALA A 152 -19.86 15.05 33.54
CA ALA A 152 -21.21 15.34 34.02
C ALA A 152 -21.49 14.77 35.41
N THR A 153 -20.94 13.60 35.72
CA THR A 153 -21.13 12.95 37.03
C THR A 153 -20.25 13.58 38.09
N GLU A 154 -19.02 13.97 37.76
CA GLU A 154 -18.14 14.71 38.66
C GLU A 154 -18.74 16.08 39.00
N ALA A 155 -19.31 16.78 38.01
CA ALA A 155 -19.98 18.07 38.23
C ALA A 155 -21.26 17.95 39.09
N CYS A 156 -22.05 16.88 38.92
CA CYS A 156 -23.31 16.70 39.63
C CYS A 156 -23.17 16.01 41.01
N PHE A 157 -22.23 15.08 41.15
CA PHE A 157 -22.13 14.17 42.29
C PHE A 157 -20.75 14.13 42.93
N GLY A 158 -19.72 14.79 42.35
CA GLY A 158 -18.35 14.75 42.86
C GLY A 158 -17.68 13.38 42.75
N VAL A 159 -18.20 12.48 41.92
CA VAL A 159 -17.72 11.10 41.77
C VAL A 159 -17.36 10.82 40.32
N THR A 160 -16.15 10.31 40.11
CA THR A 160 -15.65 9.82 38.82
C THR A 160 -16.13 8.38 38.59
N ILE A 161 -16.84 8.12 37.49
CA ILE A 161 -17.41 6.80 37.15
C ILE A 161 -16.34 5.86 36.55
N ALA A 162 -15.41 6.39 35.75
CA ALA A 162 -14.38 5.59 35.09
C ALA A 162 -13.09 6.38 34.86
N ARG A 163 -11.93 5.70 34.89
CA ARG A 163 -10.63 6.27 34.49
C ARG A 163 -10.28 5.80 33.09
N LEU A 164 -10.04 6.75 32.19
CA LEU A 164 -9.64 6.56 30.79
C LEU A 164 -8.11 6.47 30.63
#